data_AF-A0A954A670-F1
#
_entry.id   AF-A0A954A670-F1
#
_cell.length_a   1.000
_cell.length_b   1.000
_cell.length_c   1.000
_cell.angle_alpha   90.00
_cell.angle_beta   90.00
_cell.angle_gamma   90.00
#
_symmetry.space_group_name_H-M   'P 1'
#
loop_
_entity.id
_entity.type
_entity.pdbx_description
1 polymer ?
#
loop_
_entity_poly.entity_id
_entity_poly.type
_entity_poly.pdbx_seq_one_letter_code
_entity_poly.pdbx_strand_id
1 'polypeptide(L)'
;MTDRSPTLDRAIRRDSDAGVALFVVLVVVVVLSVLVTQLALSTKIEERISEQHQGFLGASYSLSAAARRVLSLICEDWTADLEEQQGGSATDPLGGAGSGAGTGADPGGAGDGGSAADGSTTPIDSRFEDWRLPIQESLNDWDMEIRVTDGESRLSVQLIFWYVQIEDDPQNPTDSQKTLWTAAMQSPTEEEDDPGTGGTGGTGDPPAAGEDPPEPEESELILEFNLPSDDRVEKTKVMVSRLIEAVIDYNIQNGFPYDDTPNPEAAAEAICEWVLDRLQDDNTRRIRRIDALKDLEAVGWELFHGPVDPKEIEAEEERRESGFAEELDRFGTQELGGIPGTEETEDGVIEIPRPLGLRDVLTPYSSGRINLNTARPEIVLALLIDMEEYEDALSVAESIDLRLTSYVQTDEDEADTGTGTDEETEQTQEFNTFTVIDDLRAIDEEDDDIDWEESVATYDGDDMKIWDIILKDLKPVATYTSVFFDAKIVARRQDEKIEAELVVARDDKKVKVLSWREIPR
;
A
#
# COMPACT_ATOMS: atom_id res chain seq x y z
N MET A 1 -12.17 55.18 98.38
CA MET A 1 -11.39 55.85 97.32
C MET A 1 -10.17 54.98 97.08
N THR A 2 -10.27 54.08 96.10
CA THR A 2 -9.23 53.12 95.74
C THR A 2 -8.78 53.46 94.33
N ASP A 3 -7.58 54.01 94.25
CA ASP A 3 -6.93 54.50 93.05
C ASP A 3 -6.35 53.29 92.28
N ARG A 4 -6.88 53.02 91.08
CA ARG A 4 -6.40 51.96 90.19
C ARG A 4 -5.44 52.57 89.18
N SER A 5 -4.20 52.09 89.20
CA SER A 5 -3.06 52.54 88.41
C SER A 5 -3.24 52.33 86.90
N PRO A 6 -2.99 53.35 86.06
CA PRO A 6 -3.16 53.29 84.59
C PRO A 6 -1.94 52.76 83.82
N THR A 7 -0.95 52.17 84.50
CA THR A 7 0.34 51.82 83.88
C THR A 7 0.43 50.39 83.34
N LEU A 8 -0.51 49.50 83.69
CA LEU A 8 -0.53 48.11 83.21
C LEU A 8 -1.13 47.95 81.80
N ASP A 9 -2.03 48.84 81.38
CA ASP A 9 -2.71 48.74 80.07
C ASP A 9 -1.81 49.09 78.87
N ARG A 10 -0.69 49.80 79.07
CA ARG A 10 0.25 50.14 77.98
C ARG A 10 1.28 49.06 77.70
N ALA A 11 1.61 48.20 78.67
CA ALA A 11 2.56 47.10 78.44
C ALA A 11 1.89 45.96 77.66
N ILE A 12 0.63 45.64 77.97
CA ILE A 12 -0.13 44.56 77.32
C ILE A 12 -0.43 44.89 75.84
N ARG A 13 -0.61 46.16 75.48
CA ARG A 13 -0.86 46.58 74.08
C ARG A 13 0.37 46.52 73.17
N ARG A 14 1.60 46.60 73.72
CA ARG A 14 2.83 46.48 72.89
C ARG A 14 3.14 45.03 72.51
N ASP A 15 2.76 44.07 73.35
CA ASP A 15 2.94 42.64 73.05
C ASP A 15 1.89 42.13 72.04
N SER A 16 0.69 42.71 72.00
CA SER A 16 -0.32 42.34 70.99
C SER A 16 0.06 42.80 69.57
N ASP A 17 0.67 43.97 69.42
CA ASP A 17 1.08 44.49 68.10
C ASP A 17 2.27 43.70 67.51
N ALA A 18 3.17 43.21 68.37
CA ALA A 18 4.28 42.34 67.95
C ALA A 18 3.78 40.96 67.44
N GLY A 19 2.75 40.40 68.08
CA GLY A 19 2.12 39.15 67.63
C GLY A 19 1.39 39.30 66.29
N VAL A 20 0.68 40.42 66.09
CA VAL A 20 0.01 40.73 64.80
C VAL A 20 1.03 40.93 63.68
N ALA A 21 2.13 41.64 63.95
CA ALA A 21 3.20 41.83 62.97
C ALA A 21 3.83 40.49 62.53
N LEU A 22 4.08 39.57 63.47
CA LEU A 22 4.59 38.24 63.16
C LEU A 22 3.61 37.43 62.30
N PHE A 23 2.31 37.51 62.61
CA PHE A 23 1.27 36.81 61.85
C PHE A 23 1.17 37.32 60.41
N VAL A 24 1.25 38.65 60.21
CA VAL A 24 1.25 39.24 58.87
C VAL A 24 2.47 38.79 58.06
N VAL A 25 3.66 38.79 58.67
CA VAL A 25 4.88 38.31 57.99
C VAL A 25 4.75 36.83 57.61
N LEU A 26 4.20 35.99 58.50
CA LEU A 26 4.00 34.57 58.22
C LEU A 26 3.00 34.35 57.07
N VAL A 27 1.89 35.09 57.05
CA VAL A 27 0.93 35.03 55.94
C VAL A 27 1.58 35.48 54.63
N VAL A 28 2.35 36.57 54.64
CA VAL A 28 3.09 37.02 53.45
C VAL A 28 4.06 35.95 52.98
N VAL A 29 4.83 35.33 53.87
CA VAL A 29 5.76 34.25 53.50
C VAL A 29 5.04 33.03 52.92
N VAL A 30 3.90 32.64 53.48
CA VAL A 30 3.08 31.53 52.94
C VAL A 30 2.54 31.87 51.56
N VAL A 31 1.98 33.07 51.37
CA VAL A 31 1.48 33.52 50.06
C VAL A 31 2.62 33.59 49.04
N LEU A 32 3.78 34.10 49.43
CA LEU A 32 4.94 34.21 48.57
C LEU A 32 5.52 32.83 48.23
N SER A 33 5.52 31.89 49.18
CA SER A 33 5.88 30.49 48.93
C SER A 33 4.93 29.85 47.92
N VAL A 34 3.61 30.04 48.07
CA VAL A 34 2.63 29.50 47.12
C VAL A 34 2.83 30.09 45.72
N LEU A 35 3.07 31.40 45.61
CA LEU A 35 3.35 32.06 44.33
C LEU A 35 4.63 31.50 43.67
N VAL A 36 5.71 31.31 44.44
CA VAL A 36 6.95 30.74 43.91
C VAL A 36 6.74 29.28 43.48
N THR A 37 6.01 28.48 44.24
CA THR A 37 5.70 27.09 43.87
C THR A 37 4.82 27.03 42.62
N GLN A 38 3.80 27.89 42.50
CA GLN A 38 2.96 27.97 41.30
C GLN A 38 3.77 28.38 40.07
N LEU A 39 4.65 29.37 40.20
CA LEU A 39 5.49 29.82 39.09
C LEU A 39 6.47 28.72 38.67
N ALA A 40 7.11 28.03 39.63
CA ALA A 40 7.99 26.90 39.34
C ALA A 40 7.25 25.72 38.67
N LEU A 41 6.01 25.44 39.08
CA LEU A 41 5.18 24.42 38.43
C LEU A 41 4.78 24.84 37.01
N SER A 42 4.38 26.09 36.80
CA SER A 42 4.03 26.63 35.47
C SER A 42 5.22 26.50 34.52
N THR A 43 6.41 26.91 34.95
CA THR A 43 7.62 26.82 34.12
C THR A 43 7.97 25.37 33.76
N LYS A 44 7.86 24.43 34.71
CA LYS A 44 8.10 23.00 34.42
C LYS A 44 7.08 22.41 33.45
N ILE A 45 5.82 22.84 33.53
CA ILE A 45 4.78 22.40 32.60
C ILE A 45 5.05 22.98 31.21
N GLU A 46 5.41 24.26 31.11
CA GLU A 46 5.76 24.91 29.84
C GLU A 46 6.99 24.27 29.19
N GLU A 47 8.04 23.97 29.96
CA GLU A 47 9.23 23.26 29.48
C GLU A 47 8.84 21.90 28.89
N ARG A 48 8.04 21.12 29.62
CA ARG A 48 7.59 19.80 29.15
C ARG A 48 6.70 19.90 27.89
N ILE A 49 5.81 20.88 27.83
CA ILE A 49 4.95 21.11 26.65
C ILE A 49 5.83 21.53 25.46
N SER A 50 6.83 22.38 25.68
CA SER A 50 7.74 22.83 24.62
C SER A 50 8.59 21.69 24.09
N GLU A 51 9.11 20.81 24.96
CA GLU A 51 9.85 19.61 24.56
C GLU A 51 8.97 18.66 23.74
N GLN A 52 7.74 18.39 24.20
CA GLN A 52 6.79 17.56 23.44
C GLN A 52 6.43 18.18 22.08
N HIS A 53 6.25 19.50 22.02
CA HIS A 53 5.93 20.17 20.77
C HIS A 53 7.12 20.17 19.79
N GLN A 54 8.35 20.31 20.29
CA GLN A 54 9.56 20.19 19.48
C GLN A 54 9.77 18.74 18.98
N GLY A 55 9.52 17.74 19.83
CA GLY A 55 9.56 16.33 19.46
C GLY A 55 8.57 16.01 18.35
N PHE A 56 7.31 16.43 18.51
CA PHE A 56 6.26 16.24 17.51
C PHE A 56 6.57 16.93 16.17
N LEU A 57 7.05 18.17 16.20
CA LEU A 57 7.46 18.87 14.97
C LEU A 57 8.62 18.14 14.28
N GLY A 58 9.62 17.68 15.04
CA GLY A 58 10.72 16.88 14.52
C GLY A 58 10.23 15.62 13.82
N ALA A 59 9.30 14.89 14.46
CA ALA A 59 8.69 13.69 13.90
C ALA A 59 7.93 13.96 12.60
N SER A 60 7.05 14.99 12.57
CA SER A 60 6.27 15.33 11.37
C SER A 60 7.17 15.73 10.19
N TYR A 61 8.28 16.44 10.45
CA TYR A 61 9.28 16.71 9.40
C TYR A 61 9.97 15.43 8.91
N SER A 62 10.34 14.52 9.81
CA SER A 62 10.94 13.24 9.42
C SER A 62 9.96 12.38 8.62
N LEU A 63 8.70 12.27 9.04
CA LEU A 63 7.63 11.58 8.31
C LEU A 63 7.41 12.20 6.91
N SER A 64 7.40 13.53 6.81
CA SER A 64 7.29 14.22 5.53
C SER A 64 8.48 13.97 4.60
N ALA A 65 9.69 13.81 5.16
CA ALA A 65 10.87 13.45 4.38
C ALA A 65 10.80 12.00 3.89
N ALA A 66 10.40 11.06 4.75
CA ALA A 66 10.14 9.67 4.38
C ALA A 66 9.08 9.56 3.28
N ALA A 67 7.99 10.33 3.37
CA ALA A 67 6.97 10.39 2.32
C ALA A 67 7.54 10.84 0.96
N ARG A 68 8.47 11.80 0.96
CA ARG A 68 9.16 12.23 -0.26
C ARG A 68 10.11 11.16 -0.79
N ARG A 69 10.73 10.36 0.09
CA ARG A 69 11.56 9.23 -0.34
C ARG A 69 10.72 8.18 -1.05
N VAL A 70 9.56 7.82 -0.50
CA VAL A 70 8.59 6.91 -1.17
C VAL A 70 8.23 7.44 -2.56
N LEU A 71 7.89 8.73 -2.66
CA LEU A 71 7.57 9.33 -3.96
C LEU A 71 8.77 9.31 -4.93
N SER A 72 9.99 9.51 -4.43
CA SER A 72 11.22 9.44 -5.24
C SER A 72 11.43 8.02 -5.77
N LEU A 73 11.26 7.01 -4.93
CA LEU A 73 11.44 5.61 -5.31
C LEU A 73 10.43 5.17 -6.37
N ILE A 74 9.14 5.44 -6.16
CA ILE A 74 8.10 5.13 -7.16
C ILE A 74 8.32 5.90 -8.46
N CYS A 75 8.86 7.13 -8.39
CA CYS A 75 9.20 7.88 -9.60
C CYS A 75 10.43 7.32 -10.31
N GLU A 76 11.49 6.95 -9.56
CA GLU A 76 12.74 6.39 -10.08
C GLU A 76 12.47 5.09 -10.82
N ASP A 77 11.73 4.19 -10.18
CA ASP A 77 11.22 2.93 -10.72
C ASP A 77 10.44 3.15 -12.02
N TRP A 78 9.39 3.97 -11.96
CA TRP A 78 8.59 4.27 -13.15
C TRP A 78 9.38 4.94 -14.29
N THR A 79 10.41 5.74 -13.97
CA THR A 79 11.29 6.29 -15.00
C THR A 79 12.22 5.25 -15.60
N ALA A 80 12.69 4.27 -14.82
CA ALA A 80 13.49 3.17 -15.32
C ALA A 80 12.68 2.34 -16.33
N ASP A 81 11.45 1.96 -15.99
CA ASP A 81 10.54 1.23 -16.89
C ASP A 81 10.33 1.96 -18.22
N LEU A 82 10.14 3.28 -18.15
CA LEU A 82 9.92 4.11 -19.34
C LEU A 82 11.19 4.25 -20.20
N GLU A 83 12.37 4.27 -19.58
CA GLU A 83 13.65 4.34 -20.28
C GLU A 83 13.96 3.01 -20.99
N GLU A 84 13.67 1.87 -20.35
CA GLU A 84 13.78 0.55 -20.98
C GLU A 84 12.86 0.41 -22.19
N GLN A 85 11.60 0.87 -22.05
CA GLN A 85 10.64 0.87 -23.14
C GLN A 85 11.06 1.75 -24.33
N GLN A 86 11.76 2.86 -24.08
CA GLN A 86 12.28 3.74 -25.15
C GLN A 86 13.63 3.27 -25.71
N GLY A 87 14.45 2.61 -24.89
CA GLY A 87 15.78 2.09 -25.25
C GLY A 87 15.72 0.92 -26.24
N GLY A 88 14.63 0.15 -26.24
CA GLY A 88 14.39 -0.96 -27.17
C GLY A 88 14.20 -0.55 -28.65
N SER A 89 14.03 0.74 -28.95
CA SER A 89 13.75 1.24 -30.30
C SER A 89 14.83 2.21 -30.85
N ALA A 90 16.11 1.99 -30.54
CA ALA A 90 17.20 2.84 -31.02
C ALA A 90 18.43 2.08 -31.57
N THR A 91 18.24 1.20 -32.55
CA THR A 91 19.34 0.77 -33.45
C THR A 91 18.97 0.88 -34.94
N ASP A 92 18.67 2.10 -35.40
CA ASP A 92 19.36 2.66 -36.58
C ASP A 92 19.01 4.15 -36.69
N PRO A 93 20.01 5.04 -36.79
CA PRO A 93 20.44 5.37 -38.15
C PRO A 93 21.90 5.82 -38.23
N LEU A 94 22.76 5.17 -39.03
CA LEU A 94 23.73 5.93 -39.85
C LEU A 94 24.32 5.11 -41.00
N GLY A 95 24.07 5.60 -42.22
CA GLY A 95 24.52 4.99 -43.45
C GLY A 95 26.05 4.92 -43.63
N GLY A 96 26.47 3.82 -44.26
CA GLY A 96 27.80 3.65 -44.85
C GLY A 96 27.71 2.84 -46.14
N ALA A 97 27.81 3.52 -47.28
CA ALA A 97 27.85 2.90 -48.60
C ALA A 97 29.10 2.02 -48.80
N GLY A 98 28.93 0.81 -49.35
CA GLY A 98 30.05 -0.09 -49.67
C GLY A 98 29.68 -1.32 -50.49
N SER A 99 29.63 -1.14 -51.82
CA SER A 99 29.50 -2.11 -52.92
C SER A 99 30.22 -3.47 -52.76
N GLY A 100 29.56 -4.58 -53.15
CA GLY A 100 30.24 -5.84 -53.49
C GLY A 100 29.30 -7.00 -53.86
N ALA A 101 29.25 -7.34 -55.15
CA ALA A 101 28.43 -8.40 -55.74
C ALA A 101 28.91 -9.83 -55.40
N GLY A 102 27.98 -10.78 -55.30
CA GLY A 102 28.28 -12.22 -55.23
C GLY A 102 27.05 -13.11 -55.25
N THR A 103 26.85 -13.80 -56.37
CA THR A 103 25.81 -14.79 -56.70
C THR A 103 25.87 -16.07 -55.88
N GLY A 104 24.72 -16.68 -55.57
CA GLY A 104 24.63 -18.10 -55.20
C GLY A 104 23.22 -18.52 -54.76
N ALA A 105 22.56 -19.34 -55.58
CA ALA A 105 21.31 -20.02 -55.24
C ALA A 105 21.61 -21.32 -54.48
N ASP A 106 20.84 -21.62 -53.44
CA ASP A 106 20.32 -22.98 -53.19
C ASP A 106 19.09 -22.94 -52.25
N PRO A 107 18.16 -23.90 -52.36
CA PRO A 107 16.92 -23.96 -51.57
C PRO A 107 17.00 -25.00 -50.44
N GLY A 108 16.29 -24.74 -49.34
CA GLY A 108 15.88 -25.77 -48.39
C GLY A 108 16.65 -25.77 -47.06
N GLY A 109 15.91 -25.50 -45.99
CA GLY A 109 16.36 -25.66 -44.61
C GLY A 109 15.23 -25.25 -43.68
N ALA A 110 14.40 -26.22 -43.30
CA ALA A 110 13.47 -26.07 -42.19
C ALA A 110 14.27 -26.04 -40.87
N GLY A 111 13.99 -25.03 -40.06
CA GLY A 111 14.37 -24.87 -38.65
C GLY A 111 13.39 -23.81 -38.14
N ASP A 112 12.28 -24.20 -37.50
CA ASP A 112 12.16 -24.74 -36.14
C ASP A 112 12.36 -23.65 -35.08
N GLY A 113 11.45 -23.67 -34.12
CA GLY A 113 10.97 -22.55 -33.34
C GLY A 113 12.05 -21.75 -32.62
N GLY A 114 12.12 -20.46 -32.93
CA GLY A 114 12.61 -19.45 -32.01
C GLY A 114 11.46 -18.46 -31.86
N SER A 115 10.74 -18.54 -30.76
CA SER A 115 9.82 -17.48 -30.34
C SER A 115 10.63 -16.19 -30.31
N ALA A 116 10.39 -15.34 -31.29
CA ALA A 116 10.81 -13.96 -31.21
C ALA A 116 10.00 -13.34 -30.07
N ALA A 117 10.67 -13.12 -28.94
CA ALA A 117 10.21 -12.20 -27.92
C ALA A 117 9.86 -10.88 -28.63
N ASP A 118 8.57 -10.58 -28.67
CA ASP A 118 8.04 -9.31 -29.16
C ASP A 118 8.46 -8.27 -28.11
N GLY A 119 9.58 -7.60 -28.39
CA GLY A 119 10.25 -6.66 -27.48
C GLY A 119 9.49 -5.34 -27.32
N SER A 120 8.25 -5.39 -26.86
CA SER A 120 7.67 -4.30 -26.08
C SER A 120 7.85 -4.68 -24.61
N THR A 121 8.86 -4.11 -23.94
CA THR A 121 8.92 -4.14 -22.48
C THR A 121 7.74 -3.32 -21.98
N THR A 122 6.66 -4.03 -21.68
CA THR A 122 5.57 -3.45 -20.90
C THR A 122 6.18 -3.15 -19.53
N PRO A 123 5.92 -1.98 -18.92
CA PRO A 123 6.29 -1.75 -17.52
C PRO A 123 5.76 -2.93 -16.69
N ILE A 124 6.53 -3.41 -15.73
CA ILE A 124 6.17 -4.56 -14.89
C ILE A 124 6.52 -4.18 -13.46
N ASP A 125 5.56 -4.35 -12.55
CA ASP A 125 5.79 -4.19 -11.11
C ASP A 125 5.77 -5.58 -10.44
N SER A 126 6.78 -5.89 -9.64
CA SER A 126 7.08 -7.22 -9.07
C SER A 126 7.25 -7.21 -7.53
N ARG A 127 7.41 -8.39 -6.91
CA ARG A 127 7.59 -8.48 -5.43
C ARG A 127 8.98 -8.11 -4.95
N PHE A 128 9.95 -8.12 -5.83
CA PHE A 128 11.38 -8.01 -5.50
C PHE A 128 11.96 -6.66 -5.92
N GLU A 129 11.09 -5.71 -6.31
CA GLU A 129 11.49 -4.34 -6.59
C GLU A 129 11.87 -3.56 -5.32
N ASP A 130 12.83 -2.66 -5.48
CA ASP A 130 13.41 -1.84 -4.42
C ASP A 130 12.36 -1.06 -3.62
N TRP A 131 11.28 -0.61 -4.26
CA TRP A 131 10.24 0.16 -3.58
C TRP A 131 9.42 -0.70 -2.59
N ARG A 132 9.37 -2.03 -2.79
CA ARG A 132 8.60 -2.94 -1.95
C ARG A 132 9.38 -3.44 -0.73
N LEU A 133 10.71 -3.46 -0.82
CA LEU A 133 11.57 -3.87 0.29
C LEU A 133 11.42 -2.91 1.49
N PRO A 134 11.46 -3.39 2.73
CA PRO A 134 11.41 -2.51 3.90
C PRO A 134 12.60 -1.56 3.93
N ILE A 135 12.33 -0.26 3.90
CA ILE A 135 13.36 0.79 3.91
C ILE A 135 13.54 1.28 5.35
N GLN A 136 14.77 1.19 5.85
CA GLN A 136 15.15 1.75 7.15
C GLN A 136 16.02 2.98 6.95
N GLU A 137 15.60 4.12 7.50
CA GLU A 137 16.34 5.38 7.45
C GLU A 137 16.39 6.04 8.83
N SER A 138 17.50 6.70 9.15
CA SER A 138 17.59 7.54 10.36
C SER A 138 17.68 9.01 9.98
N LEU A 139 16.74 9.83 10.48
CA LEU A 139 16.68 11.26 10.19
C LEU A 139 16.29 12.08 11.43
N ASN A 140 17.14 13.04 11.80
CA ASN A 140 16.92 13.94 12.95
C ASN A 140 16.68 13.21 14.29
N ASP A 141 17.46 12.16 14.57
CA ASP A 141 17.32 11.27 15.74
C ASP A 141 16.04 10.41 15.75
N TRP A 142 15.35 10.28 14.61
CA TRP A 142 14.25 9.34 14.43
C TRP A 142 14.69 8.19 13.53
N ASP A 143 14.46 6.97 13.99
CA ASP A 143 14.61 5.76 13.18
C ASP A 143 13.27 5.49 12.50
N MET A 144 13.27 5.46 11.18
CA MET A 144 12.10 5.33 10.33
C MET A 144 12.11 4.00 9.62
N GLU A 145 10.98 3.33 9.63
CA GLU A 145 10.71 2.13 8.86
C GLU A 145 9.59 2.45 7.87
N ILE A 146 9.85 2.26 6.57
CA ILE A 146 8.90 2.50 5.50
C ILE A 146 8.59 1.16 4.84
N ARG A 147 7.31 0.84 4.71
CA ARG A 147 6.83 -0.32 3.95
C ARG A 147 5.85 0.17 2.90
N VAL A 148 6.12 -0.11 1.64
CA VAL A 148 5.21 0.19 0.52
C VAL A 148 4.50 -1.09 0.13
N THR A 149 3.21 -0.98 -0.11
CA THR A 149 2.34 -2.08 -0.51
C THR A 149 1.60 -1.66 -1.76
N ASP A 150 1.61 -2.54 -2.75
CA ASP A 150 0.84 -2.37 -3.96
C ASP A 150 -0.68 -2.29 -3.65
N GLY A 151 -1.39 -1.38 -4.31
CA GLY A 151 -2.84 -1.29 -4.28
C GLY A 151 -3.50 -2.34 -5.17
N GLU A 152 -2.87 -2.66 -6.30
CA GLU A 152 -3.31 -3.71 -7.23
C GLU A 152 -3.08 -5.13 -6.69
N SER A 153 -2.30 -5.32 -5.62
CA SER A 153 -2.15 -6.64 -4.99
C SER A 153 -3.33 -7.04 -4.09
N ARG A 154 -4.31 -6.14 -3.91
CA ARG A 154 -5.44 -6.27 -2.97
C ARG A 154 -6.79 -6.05 -3.65
N LEU A 155 -7.84 -6.65 -3.10
CA LEU A 155 -9.20 -6.47 -3.61
C LEU A 155 -9.76 -5.10 -3.23
N SER A 156 -10.22 -4.37 -4.24
CA SER A 156 -10.85 -3.07 -4.02
C SER A 156 -12.25 -3.24 -3.43
N VAL A 157 -12.46 -2.79 -2.19
CA VAL A 157 -13.79 -2.77 -1.56
C VAL A 157 -14.74 -1.84 -2.32
N GLN A 158 -14.20 -0.79 -2.94
CA GLN A 158 -14.97 0.14 -3.77
C GLN A 158 -15.43 -0.49 -5.09
N LEU A 159 -14.66 -1.44 -5.63
CA LEU A 159 -14.92 -2.08 -6.93
C LEU A 159 -15.29 -3.57 -6.80
N ILE A 160 -15.65 -4.01 -5.59
CA ILE A 160 -15.81 -5.44 -5.25
C ILE A 160 -16.85 -6.18 -6.11
N PHE A 161 -17.93 -5.50 -6.51
CA PHE A 161 -18.99 -6.08 -7.36
C PHE A 161 -18.67 -6.13 -8.86
N TRP A 162 -17.55 -5.56 -9.28
CA TRP A 162 -17.15 -5.50 -10.69
C TRP A 162 -16.08 -6.53 -11.06
N TYR A 163 -15.47 -7.21 -10.08
CA TYR A 163 -14.57 -8.35 -10.33
C TYR A 163 -15.31 -9.58 -10.88
N VAL A 164 -16.60 -9.72 -10.57
CA VAL A 164 -17.47 -10.83 -11.01
C VAL A 164 -17.91 -10.70 -12.48
N GLN A 165 -17.59 -9.58 -13.14
CA GLN A 165 -17.94 -9.33 -14.54
C GLN A 165 -16.68 -9.25 -15.37
N ILE A 166 -16.39 -10.29 -16.16
CA ILE A 166 -16.15 -10.11 -17.59
C ILE A 166 -16.73 -11.34 -18.30
N GLU A 167 -18.05 -11.37 -18.45
CA GLU A 167 -18.60 -11.95 -19.67
C GLU A 167 -18.49 -10.89 -20.75
N ASP A 168 -17.91 -11.24 -21.90
CA ASP A 168 -17.73 -10.39 -23.07
C ASP A 168 -19.01 -9.59 -23.41
N ASP A 169 -19.05 -8.30 -23.06
CA ASP A 169 -19.77 -7.32 -23.87
C ASP A 169 -18.76 -6.74 -24.89
N PRO A 170 -18.73 -7.24 -26.14
CA PRO A 170 -17.76 -6.84 -27.15
C PRO A 170 -17.91 -5.38 -27.62
N GLN A 171 -18.86 -4.62 -27.07
CA GLN A 171 -19.10 -3.24 -27.48
C GLN A 171 -18.55 -2.18 -26.53
N ASN A 172 -18.23 -2.48 -25.26
CA ASN A 172 -17.65 -1.45 -24.38
C ASN A 172 -16.89 -1.96 -23.14
N PRO A 173 -15.73 -2.62 -23.28
CA PRO A 173 -14.96 -3.13 -22.15
C PRO A 173 -14.19 -2.05 -21.37
N THR A 174 -14.11 -0.80 -21.84
CA THR A 174 -13.14 0.17 -21.29
C THR A 174 -13.75 1.51 -20.84
N ASP A 175 -14.91 1.93 -21.35
CA ASP A 175 -15.42 3.25 -20.99
C ASP A 175 -16.05 3.27 -19.59
N SER A 176 -16.80 2.26 -19.17
CA SER A 176 -17.56 2.30 -17.90
C SER A 176 -16.66 2.47 -16.66
N GLN A 177 -15.54 1.74 -16.59
CA GLN A 177 -14.59 1.82 -15.47
C GLN A 177 -13.70 3.06 -15.55
N LYS A 178 -13.26 3.44 -16.76
CA LYS A 178 -12.45 4.64 -17.00
C LYS A 178 -13.25 5.93 -16.74
N THR A 179 -14.56 5.91 -16.99
CA THR A 179 -15.45 7.04 -16.72
C THR A 179 -15.72 7.17 -15.21
N LEU A 180 -15.96 6.05 -14.50
CA LEU A 180 -16.05 6.04 -13.02
C LEU A 180 -14.78 6.57 -12.34
N TRP A 181 -13.60 6.20 -12.85
CA TRP A 181 -12.31 6.69 -12.37
C TRP A 181 -12.09 8.20 -12.64
N THR A 182 -12.45 8.67 -13.84
CA THR A 182 -12.29 10.10 -14.21
C THR A 182 -13.19 11.01 -13.35
N ALA A 183 -14.42 10.58 -13.05
CA ALA A 183 -15.29 11.30 -12.11
C ALA A 183 -14.84 11.14 -10.65
N ALA A 184 -14.23 10.00 -10.28
CA ALA A 184 -13.65 9.78 -8.96
C ALA A 184 -12.44 10.70 -8.69
N MET A 185 -11.66 11.04 -9.71
CA MET A 185 -10.47 11.89 -9.58
C MET A 185 -10.77 13.41 -9.62
N GLN A 186 -11.95 13.83 -10.06
CA GLN A 186 -12.35 15.23 -9.98
C GLN A 186 -12.89 15.53 -8.58
N SER A 187 -12.05 16.15 -7.74
CA SER A 187 -12.50 16.89 -6.57
C SER A 187 -13.37 18.07 -7.04
N PRO A 188 -14.50 18.39 -6.40
CA PRO A 188 -15.11 19.70 -6.59
C PRO A 188 -14.08 20.72 -6.10
N THR A 189 -13.52 21.51 -7.00
CA THR A 189 -12.81 22.72 -6.61
C THR A 189 -13.88 23.64 -6.04
N GLU A 190 -13.78 23.93 -4.74
CA GLU A 190 -14.60 24.98 -4.13
C GLU A 190 -14.24 26.29 -4.83
N GLU A 191 -15.15 26.78 -5.70
CA GLU A 191 -15.10 28.16 -6.16
C GLU A 191 -15.27 29.07 -4.94
N GLU A 192 -14.16 29.68 -4.51
CA GLU A 192 -14.20 30.79 -3.56
C GLU A 192 -14.97 31.96 -4.20
N ASP A 193 -16.22 32.13 -3.75
CA ASP A 193 -17.00 33.36 -3.91
C ASP A 193 -16.21 34.56 -3.33
N ASP A 194 -15.60 35.37 -4.19
CA ASP A 194 -15.07 36.68 -3.83
C ASP A 194 -16.20 37.74 -3.81
N PRO A 195 -16.53 38.34 -2.66
CA PRO A 195 -17.58 39.34 -2.58
C PRO A 195 -17.04 40.73 -2.92
N GLY A 196 -17.14 41.07 -4.21
CA GLY A 196 -17.67 42.38 -4.60
C GLY A 196 -16.67 43.47 -4.98
N THR A 197 -16.91 44.07 -6.15
CA THR A 197 -16.82 45.53 -6.31
C THR A 197 -17.81 45.99 -7.38
N GLY A 198 -18.77 46.84 -6.98
CA GLY A 198 -19.69 47.50 -7.88
C GLY A 198 -19.04 48.66 -8.65
N GLY A 199 -19.48 48.88 -9.89
CA GLY A 199 -19.05 50.01 -10.71
C GLY A 199 -19.78 50.12 -12.04
N THR A 200 -20.95 50.74 -12.02
CA THR A 200 -21.75 51.17 -13.17
C THR A 200 -21.04 52.20 -14.06
N GLY A 201 -21.11 52.05 -15.39
CA GLY A 201 -21.26 53.19 -16.30
C GLY A 201 -20.46 53.19 -17.62
N GLY A 202 -21.13 52.82 -18.72
CA GLY A 202 -21.33 53.74 -19.86
C GLY A 202 -20.30 53.82 -21.00
N THR A 203 -20.69 53.22 -22.13
CA THR A 203 -20.61 53.68 -23.53
C THR A 203 -19.26 53.77 -24.25
N GLY A 204 -19.12 52.93 -25.29
CA GLY A 204 -18.20 53.17 -26.42
C GLY A 204 -17.94 51.93 -27.29
N ASP A 205 -18.87 51.59 -28.19
CA ASP A 205 -18.63 50.77 -29.39
C ASP A 205 -18.16 51.68 -30.55
N PRO A 206 -17.57 51.22 -31.70
CA PRO A 206 -17.32 49.84 -32.22
C PRO A 206 -15.93 49.72 -32.97
N PRO A 207 -15.66 48.86 -34.01
CA PRO A 207 -16.19 47.54 -34.42
C PRO A 207 -15.13 46.43 -34.70
N ALA A 208 -15.61 45.18 -34.74
CA ALA A 208 -15.30 44.06 -35.66
C ALA A 208 -13.85 43.53 -35.83
N ALA A 209 -13.60 42.31 -35.35
CA ALA A 209 -13.18 41.12 -36.14
C ALA A 209 -12.72 39.99 -35.19
N GLY A 210 -13.33 38.81 -35.30
CA GLY A 210 -12.91 37.61 -34.60
C GLY A 210 -14.09 36.70 -34.31
N GLU A 211 -14.34 35.74 -35.18
CA GLU A 211 -15.12 34.55 -34.84
C GLU A 211 -14.29 33.78 -33.82
N ASP A 212 -14.66 33.84 -32.55
CA ASP A 212 -14.15 32.91 -31.54
C ASP A 212 -14.78 31.52 -31.81
N PRO A 213 -13.99 30.44 -31.81
CA PRO A 213 -14.54 29.09 -31.90
C PRO A 213 -15.43 28.83 -30.67
N PRO A 214 -16.51 28.05 -30.80
CA PRO A 214 -17.36 27.73 -29.66
C PRO A 214 -16.50 27.09 -28.57
N GLU A 215 -16.56 27.68 -27.37
CA GLU A 215 -16.07 27.04 -26.15
C GLU A 215 -16.67 25.63 -26.08
N PRO A 216 -15.86 24.58 -25.82
CA PRO A 216 -16.41 23.26 -25.62
C PRO A 216 -17.33 23.32 -24.41
N GLU A 217 -18.62 23.11 -24.62
CA GLU A 217 -19.58 22.88 -23.55
C GLU A 217 -19.01 21.74 -22.69
N GLU A 218 -18.58 22.07 -21.48
CA GLU A 218 -18.27 21.12 -20.42
C GLU A 218 -19.56 20.36 -20.13
N SER A 219 -19.75 19.29 -20.88
CA SER A 219 -20.80 18.32 -20.65
C SER A 219 -20.44 17.64 -19.34
N GLU A 220 -21.04 18.10 -18.23
CA GLU A 220 -21.05 17.35 -16.97
C GLU A 220 -21.51 15.93 -17.28
N LEU A 221 -20.55 15.01 -17.36
CA LEU A 221 -20.78 13.58 -17.49
C LEU A 221 -21.43 13.11 -16.19
N ILE A 222 -22.75 13.24 -16.11
CA ILE A 222 -23.56 12.55 -15.10
C ILE A 222 -23.44 11.06 -15.42
N LEU A 223 -22.46 10.42 -14.78
CA LEU A 223 -22.33 8.97 -14.77
C LEU A 223 -23.61 8.35 -14.24
N GLU A 224 -24.27 7.58 -15.10
CA GLU A 224 -25.39 6.74 -14.69
C GLU A 224 -24.87 5.65 -13.76
N PHE A 225 -25.15 5.81 -12.47
CA PHE A 225 -24.75 4.85 -11.44
C PHE A 225 -25.63 3.60 -11.53
N ASN A 226 -25.03 2.47 -11.89
CA ASN A 226 -25.72 1.18 -12.01
C ASN A 226 -25.50 0.34 -10.75
N LEU A 227 -26.59 0.04 -10.03
CA LEU A 227 -26.59 -0.92 -8.93
C LEU A 227 -26.23 -2.33 -9.46
N PRO A 228 -25.43 -3.12 -8.73
CA PRO A 228 -25.13 -4.49 -9.13
C PRO A 228 -26.41 -5.34 -9.11
N SER A 229 -26.49 -6.33 -10.00
CA SER A 229 -27.57 -7.32 -10.01
C SER A 229 -27.45 -8.29 -8.84
N ASP A 230 -28.57 -8.86 -8.39
CA ASP A 230 -28.59 -9.83 -7.27
C ASP A 230 -27.62 -11.00 -7.51
N ASP A 231 -27.53 -11.53 -8.74
CA ASP A 231 -26.58 -12.58 -9.12
C ASP A 231 -25.11 -12.17 -8.88
N ARG A 232 -24.78 -10.91 -9.16
CA ARG A 232 -23.43 -10.39 -8.92
C ARG A 232 -23.14 -10.26 -7.44
N VAL A 233 -24.12 -9.80 -6.67
CA VAL A 233 -23.98 -9.72 -5.22
C VAL A 233 -23.72 -11.09 -4.63
N GLU A 234 -24.46 -12.12 -5.03
CA GLU A 234 -24.27 -13.49 -4.54
C GLU A 234 -22.90 -14.07 -4.94
N LYS A 235 -22.48 -13.92 -6.19
CA LYS A 235 -21.13 -14.33 -6.62
C LYS A 235 -20.02 -13.55 -5.90
N THR A 236 -20.19 -12.26 -5.65
CA THR A 236 -19.24 -11.46 -4.86
C THR A 236 -19.19 -11.95 -3.41
N LYS A 237 -20.32 -12.34 -2.80
CA LYS A 237 -20.32 -12.95 -1.47
C LYS A 237 -19.49 -14.24 -1.46
N VAL A 238 -19.61 -15.10 -2.48
CA VAL A 238 -18.80 -16.32 -2.61
C VAL A 238 -17.31 -15.96 -2.72
N MET A 239 -16.95 -15.04 -3.61
CA MET A 239 -15.58 -14.53 -3.78
C MET A 239 -14.97 -14.04 -2.46
N VAL A 240 -15.71 -13.18 -1.73
CA VAL A 240 -15.24 -12.61 -0.46
C VAL A 240 -15.21 -13.65 0.66
N SER A 241 -16.15 -14.60 0.67
CA SER A 241 -16.16 -15.70 1.62
C SER A 241 -14.92 -16.59 1.43
N ARG A 242 -14.61 -16.94 0.18
CA ARG A 242 -13.42 -17.73 -0.18
C ARG A 242 -12.12 -16.98 0.20
N LEU A 243 -12.06 -15.67 -0.01
CA LEU A 243 -10.95 -14.84 0.48
C LEU A 243 -10.78 -14.94 2.00
N ILE A 244 -11.88 -14.80 2.76
CA ILE A 244 -11.85 -14.84 4.22
C ILE A 244 -11.43 -16.22 4.72
N GLU A 245 -11.94 -17.28 4.09
CA GLU A 245 -11.55 -18.67 4.38
C GLU A 245 -10.05 -18.87 4.15
N ALA A 246 -9.51 -18.40 3.03
CA ALA A 246 -8.09 -18.44 2.73
C ALA A 246 -7.23 -17.72 3.78
N VAL A 247 -7.66 -16.53 4.24
CA VAL A 247 -6.96 -15.77 5.29
C VAL A 247 -6.97 -16.53 6.62
N ILE A 248 -8.09 -17.15 6.98
CA ILE A 248 -8.22 -17.94 8.21
C ILE A 248 -7.34 -19.20 8.13
N ASP A 249 -7.38 -19.91 7.01
CA ASP A 249 -6.57 -21.11 6.78
C ASP A 249 -5.09 -20.79 6.85
N TYR A 250 -4.64 -19.73 6.18
CA TYR A 250 -3.26 -19.25 6.24
C TYR A 250 -2.82 -19.03 7.69
N ASN A 251 -3.62 -18.33 8.49
CA ASN A 251 -3.30 -18.04 9.89
C ASN A 251 -3.23 -19.33 10.74
N ILE A 252 -4.19 -20.24 10.57
CA ILE A 252 -4.21 -21.52 11.30
C ILE A 252 -2.99 -22.37 10.94
N GLN A 253 -2.66 -22.48 9.66
CA GLN A 253 -1.51 -23.27 9.18
C GLN A 253 -0.18 -22.71 9.69
N ASN A 254 -0.06 -21.39 9.76
CA ASN A 254 1.15 -20.70 10.24
C ASN A 254 1.21 -20.52 11.77
N GLY A 255 0.27 -21.11 12.52
CA GLY A 255 0.31 -21.10 13.98
C GLY A 255 -0.17 -19.80 14.63
N PHE A 256 -1.01 -19.03 13.95
CA PHE A 256 -1.67 -17.83 14.44
C PHE A 256 -3.17 -18.13 14.73
N PRO A 257 -3.50 -18.74 15.89
CA PRO A 257 -4.88 -19.15 16.18
C PRO A 257 -5.75 -17.95 16.56
N TYR A 258 -7.00 -17.96 16.07
CA TYR A 258 -8.05 -17.06 16.54
C TYR A 258 -8.59 -17.49 17.91
N ASP A 259 -9.01 -16.53 18.74
CA ASP A 259 -9.69 -16.85 20.01
C ASP A 259 -11.09 -17.45 19.76
N ASP A 260 -11.78 -16.91 18.74
CA ASP A 260 -13.02 -17.45 18.19
C ASP A 260 -12.94 -17.38 16.66
N THR A 261 -12.94 -18.54 16.00
CA THR A 261 -12.75 -18.62 14.54
C THR A 261 -13.91 -17.89 13.85
N PRO A 262 -13.63 -16.81 13.09
CA PRO A 262 -14.67 -16.05 12.41
C PRO A 262 -15.39 -16.93 11.37
N ASN A 263 -16.68 -16.68 11.16
CA ASN A 263 -17.44 -17.35 10.09
C ASN A 263 -17.23 -16.59 8.76
N PRO A 264 -16.59 -17.22 7.74
CA PRO A 264 -16.32 -16.56 6.46
C PRO A 264 -17.57 -16.04 5.76
N GLU A 265 -18.64 -16.84 5.72
CA GLU A 265 -19.88 -16.49 5.02
C GLU A 265 -20.56 -15.28 5.68
N ALA A 266 -20.64 -15.28 7.01
CA ALA A 266 -21.27 -14.19 7.77
C ALA A 266 -20.47 -12.89 7.65
N ALA A 267 -19.13 -12.97 7.66
CA ALA A 267 -18.26 -11.83 7.46
C ALA A 267 -18.36 -11.28 6.02
N ALA A 268 -18.39 -12.16 5.02
CA ALA A 268 -18.55 -11.78 3.62
C ALA A 268 -19.90 -11.09 3.36
N GLU A 269 -20.98 -11.63 3.91
CA GLU A 269 -22.32 -11.03 3.83
C GLU A 269 -22.32 -9.63 4.46
N ALA A 270 -21.79 -9.48 5.68
CA ALA A 270 -21.72 -8.20 6.36
C ALA A 270 -20.91 -7.15 5.59
N ILE A 271 -19.78 -7.55 4.98
CA ILE A 271 -18.96 -6.65 4.15
C ILE A 271 -19.73 -6.26 2.88
N CYS A 272 -20.33 -7.22 2.17
CA CYS A 272 -21.08 -6.93 0.94
C CYS A 272 -22.28 -6.02 1.20
N GLU A 273 -23.05 -6.28 2.26
CA GLU A 273 -24.16 -5.42 2.68
C GLU A 273 -23.69 -4.00 3.01
N TRP A 274 -22.61 -3.88 3.78
CA TRP A 274 -22.02 -2.59 4.12
C TRP A 274 -21.56 -1.80 2.89
N VAL A 275 -20.99 -2.48 1.89
CA VAL A 275 -20.61 -1.83 0.61
C VAL A 275 -21.85 -1.42 -0.16
N LEU A 276 -22.87 -2.27 -0.26
CA LEU A 276 -24.13 -1.97 -0.96
C LEU A 276 -24.85 -0.76 -0.35
N ASP A 277 -24.95 -0.72 0.97
CA ASP A 277 -25.57 0.40 1.70
C ASP A 277 -24.83 1.71 1.41
N ARG A 278 -23.49 1.68 1.41
CA ARG A 278 -22.69 2.86 1.05
C ARG A 278 -22.86 3.25 -0.40
N LEU A 279 -22.90 2.29 -1.31
CA LEU A 279 -23.09 2.52 -2.74
C LEU A 279 -24.44 3.20 -3.06
N GLN A 280 -25.48 2.87 -2.27
CA GLN A 280 -26.82 3.46 -2.38
C GLN A 280 -26.90 4.89 -1.81
N ASP A 281 -26.04 5.27 -0.86
CA ASP A 281 -26.01 6.61 -0.29
C ASP A 281 -25.08 7.55 -1.07
N ASP A 282 -25.66 8.56 -1.72
CA ASP A 282 -24.93 9.55 -2.52
C ASP A 282 -23.80 10.26 -1.74
N ASN A 283 -23.93 10.40 -0.40
CA ASN A 283 -22.92 11.08 0.41
C ASN A 283 -21.77 10.16 0.84
N THR A 284 -21.99 8.83 0.85
CA THR A 284 -21.01 7.85 1.35
C THR A 284 -20.58 6.82 0.31
N ARG A 285 -21.02 6.99 -0.95
CA ARG A 285 -20.67 6.14 -2.10
C ARG A 285 -19.17 5.91 -2.29
N ARG A 286 -18.33 6.88 -1.90
CA ARG A 286 -16.87 6.75 -1.95
C ARG A 286 -16.33 6.26 -0.62
N ILE A 287 -15.84 5.03 -0.62
CA ILE A 287 -15.12 4.41 0.48
C ILE A 287 -13.68 4.88 0.42
N ARG A 288 -13.32 5.82 1.30
CA ARG A 288 -11.93 6.31 1.43
C ARG A 288 -11.07 5.46 2.36
N ARG A 289 -11.71 4.62 3.18
CA ARG A 289 -11.08 3.83 4.24
C ARG A 289 -11.87 2.56 4.51
N ILE A 290 -11.13 1.49 4.80
CA ILE A 290 -11.67 0.19 5.22
C ILE A 290 -11.70 0.04 6.75
N ASP A 291 -11.18 1.01 7.52
CA ASP A 291 -11.15 1.01 8.98
C ASP A 291 -12.52 0.76 9.64
N ALA A 292 -13.62 1.08 8.96
CA ALA A 292 -14.97 0.87 9.47
C ALA A 292 -15.45 -0.59 9.36
N LEU A 293 -14.74 -1.45 8.61
CA LEU A 293 -15.05 -2.87 8.53
C LEU A 293 -14.78 -3.59 9.86
N LYS A 294 -13.79 -3.13 10.64
CA LYS A 294 -13.50 -3.69 11.97
C LYS A 294 -14.64 -3.55 12.98
N ASP A 295 -15.53 -2.58 12.75
CA ASP A 295 -16.67 -2.29 13.62
C ASP A 295 -17.88 -3.17 13.28
N LEU A 296 -17.80 -3.99 12.22
CA LEU A 296 -18.81 -4.99 11.87
C LEU A 296 -18.72 -6.18 12.84
N GLU A 297 -19.85 -6.59 13.40
CA GLU A 297 -19.94 -7.68 14.38
C GLU A 297 -19.37 -9.00 13.85
N ALA A 298 -19.60 -9.31 12.58
CA ALA A 298 -19.12 -10.54 11.94
C ALA A 298 -17.62 -10.51 11.57
N VAL A 299 -17.00 -9.33 11.50
CA VAL A 299 -15.57 -9.18 11.19
C VAL A 299 -14.77 -9.12 12.47
N GLY A 300 -15.11 -8.20 13.37
CA GLY A 300 -14.38 -7.98 14.60
C GLY A 300 -12.93 -7.51 14.39
N TRP A 301 -12.19 -7.42 15.49
CA TRP A 301 -10.82 -6.89 15.49
C TRP A 301 -9.80 -7.89 14.93
N GLU A 302 -9.91 -9.17 15.33
CA GLU A 302 -8.97 -10.23 14.94
C GLU A 302 -9.00 -10.53 13.44
N LEU A 303 -10.17 -10.63 12.82
CA LEU A 303 -10.23 -10.85 11.37
C LEU A 303 -9.69 -9.65 10.59
N PHE A 304 -9.90 -8.43 11.10
CA PHE A 304 -9.48 -7.22 10.41
C PHE A 304 -7.97 -6.98 10.48
N HIS A 305 -7.34 -7.21 11.64
CA HIS A 305 -5.92 -6.94 11.89
C HIS A 305 -5.02 -8.19 11.89
N GLY A 306 -5.60 -9.38 11.92
CA GLY A 306 -4.90 -10.62 12.22
C GLY A 306 -5.13 -11.07 13.68
N PRO A 307 -5.04 -12.38 13.97
CA PRO A 307 -5.42 -12.97 15.27
C PRO A 307 -4.46 -12.69 16.43
N VAL A 308 -3.37 -11.94 16.22
CA VAL A 308 -2.36 -11.64 17.27
C VAL A 308 -2.41 -10.17 17.65
N ASP A 309 -2.41 -9.86 18.95
CA ASP A 309 -2.34 -8.48 19.46
C ASP A 309 -1.05 -7.80 18.92
N PRO A 310 -1.12 -6.59 18.33
CA PRO A 310 0.05 -5.96 17.73
C PRO A 310 1.15 -5.70 18.76
N LYS A 311 0.82 -5.67 20.06
CA LYS A 311 1.82 -5.56 21.13
C LYS A 311 2.63 -6.83 21.35
N GLU A 312 2.04 -7.99 21.09
CA GLU A 312 2.77 -9.26 21.15
C GLU A 312 3.70 -9.38 19.94
N ILE A 313 3.24 -8.97 18.76
CA ILE A 313 4.06 -8.88 17.53
C ILE A 313 5.21 -7.88 17.72
N GLU A 314 4.93 -6.65 18.17
CA GLU A 314 5.95 -5.63 18.42
C GLU A 314 6.98 -6.09 19.46
N ALA A 315 6.55 -6.77 20.53
CA ALA A 315 7.45 -7.33 21.54
C ALA A 315 8.28 -8.53 21.04
N GLU A 316 7.78 -9.27 20.04
CA GLU A 316 8.48 -10.39 19.42
C GLU A 316 9.45 -9.92 18.34
N GLU A 317 9.07 -8.94 17.51
CA GLU A 317 9.95 -8.23 16.58
C GLU A 317 11.11 -7.55 17.32
N GLU A 318 10.84 -6.82 18.40
CA GLU A 318 11.89 -6.21 19.25
C GLU A 318 12.83 -7.26 19.85
N ARG A 319 12.31 -8.43 20.26
CA ARG A 319 13.16 -9.54 20.71
C ARG A 319 14.00 -10.10 19.57
N ARG A 320 13.44 -10.25 18.37
CA ARG A 320 14.14 -10.80 17.21
C ARG A 320 15.22 -9.85 16.71
N GLU A 321 14.93 -8.56 16.60
CA GLU A 321 15.90 -7.51 16.24
C GLU A 321 17.04 -7.39 17.27
N SER A 322 16.72 -7.50 18.56
CA SER A 322 17.74 -7.49 19.61
C SER A 322 18.65 -8.74 19.59
N GLY A 323 18.14 -9.89 19.15
CA GLY A 323 18.92 -11.12 18.96
C GLY A 323 19.74 -11.11 17.67
N PHE A 324 19.19 -10.57 16.58
CA PHE A 324 19.84 -10.48 15.27
C PHE A 324 21.04 -9.53 15.30
N ALA A 325 20.96 -8.43 16.06
CA ALA A 325 22.08 -7.51 16.26
C ALA A 325 23.27 -8.15 17.03
N GLU A 326 23.00 -9.06 17.99
CA GLU A 326 24.06 -9.83 18.69
C GLU A 326 24.67 -10.94 17.82
N GLU A 327 23.93 -11.44 16.82
CA GLU A 327 24.39 -12.46 15.87
C GLU A 327 25.19 -11.86 14.70
N LEU A 328 24.81 -10.68 14.22
CA LEU A 328 25.55 -9.90 13.21
C LEU A 328 26.96 -9.49 13.71
N ASP A 329 27.10 -9.17 15.00
CA ASP A 329 28.39 -8.76 15.58
C ASP A 329 29.34 -9.97 15.80
N ARG A 330 28.83 -11.21 15.67
CA ARG A 330 29.65 -12.45 15.69
C ARG A 330 30.12 -12.88 14.29
N PHE A 331 29.37 -12.55 13.25
CA PHE A 331 29.74 -12.82 11.85
C PHE A 331 30.17 -11.52 11.18
N GLY A 332 31.33 -11.00 11.61
CA GLY A 332 32.00 -9.95 10.88
C GLY A 332 32.29 -10.38 9.45
N THR A 333 31.80 -9.59 8.49
CA THR A 333 32.21 -9.55 7.09
C THR A 333 32.04 -10.86 6.30
N GLN A 334 30.83 -11.10 5.78
CA GLN A 334 30.64 -11.62 4.42
C GLN A 334 29.21 -11.28 3.97
N GLU A 335 29.06 -10.92 2.70
CA GLU A 335 27.79 -10.58 2.04
C GLU A 335 26.70 -11.59 2.37
N LEU A 336 25.59 -11.11 2.93
CA LEU A 336 24.33 -11.84 2.95
C LEU A 336 23.25 -10.81 2.59
N GLY A 337 22.93 -10.77 1.30
CA GLY A 337 21.87 -9.96 0.69
C GLY A 337 20.46 -10.46 1.03
N GLY A 338 20.22 -10.86 2.29
CA GLY A 338 18.91 -11.32 2.70
C GLY A 338 17.90 -10.17 2.76
N ILE A 339 16.79 -10.30 2.03
CA ILE A 339 15.67 -9.37 2.09
C ILE A 339 15.06 -9.39 3.52
N PRO A 340 14.88 -8.23 4.17
CA PRO A 340 14.31 -8.17 5.52
C PRO A 340 12.89 -8.74 5.55
N GLY A 341 12.67 -9.81 6.31
CA GLY A 341 11.36 -10.46 6.43
C GLY A 341 11.19 -11.70 5.57
N THR A 342 12.23 -12.15 4.87
CA THR A 342 12.27 -13.40 4.14
C THR A 342 13.40 -14.30 4.63
N GLU A 343 13.31 -15.60 4.33
CA GLU A 343 14.36 -16.59 4.49
C GLU A 343 14.75 -17.10 3.10
N GLU A 344 16.03 -17.01 2.74
CA GLU A 344 16.56 -17.63 1.53
C GLU A 344 16.68 -19.15 1.75
N THR A 345 16.12 -19.93 0.84
CA THR A 345 16.27 -21.38 0.77
C THR A 345 17.02 -21.78 -0.50
N GLU A 346 17.45 -23.04 -0.61
CA GLU A 346 18.11 -23.54 -1.83
C GLU A 346 17.21 -23.43 -3.08
N ASP A 347 15.90 -23.29 -2.89
CA ASP A 347 14.87 -23.30 -3.94
C ASP A 347 14.20 -21.91 -4.17
N GLY A 348 14.54 -20.86 -3.41
CA GLY A 348 13.90 -19.55 -3.56
C GLY A 348 13.96 -18.65 -2.33
N VAL A 349 13.13 -17.61 -2.32
CA VAL A 349 12.97 -16.69 -1.17
C VAL A 349 11.58 -16.89 -0.55
N ILE A 350 11.54 -17.28 0.73
CA ILE A 350 10.29 -17.54 1.46
C ILE A 350 9.99 -16.37 2.39
N GLU A 351 8.78 -15.80 2.34
CA GLU A 351 8.35 -14.77 3.29
C GLU A 351 8.11 -15.37 4.69
N ILE A 352 8.67 -14.76 5.73
CA ILE A 352 8.45 -15.19 7.11
C ILE A 352 6.96 -14.99 7.43
N PRO A 353 6.24 -16.04 7.87
CA PRO A 353 4.81 -15.93 8.12
C PRO A 353 4.50 -14.84 9.14
N ARG A 354 3.48 -14.01 8.82
CA ARG A 354 2.96 -12.96 9.70
C ARG A 354 1.46 -13.11 9.79
N PRO A 355 0.84 -12.76 10.93
CA PRO A 355 -0.62 -12.84 11.05
C PRO A 355 -1.26 -11.95 9.98
N LEU A 356 -2.15 -12.57 9.19
CA LEU A 356 -2.81 -11.95 8.06
C LEU A 356 -4.19 -11.43 8.47
N GLY A 357 -4.51 -10.19 8.13
CA GLY A 357 -5.84 -9.62 8.34
C GLY A 357 -6.50 -9.14 7.05
N LEU A 358 -7.79 -8.81 7.12
CA LEU A 358 -8.50 -8.20 5.98
C LEU A 358 -7.88 -6.89 5.52
N ARG A 359 -7.18 -6.18 6.40
CA ARG A 359 -6.43 -4.97 6.05
C ARG A 359 -5.31 -5.22 5.04
N ASP A 360 -4.77 -6.45 5.01
CA ASP A 360 -3.64 -6.82 4.15
C ASP A 360 -4.11 -7.35 2.78
N VAL A 361 -5.39 -7.73 2.66
CA VAL A 361 -5.98 -8.27 1.42
C VAL A 361 -7.03 -7.35 0.79
N LEU A 362 -7.53 -6.35 1.53
CA LEU A 362 -8.50 -5.38 1.03
C LEU A 362 -7.89 -3.98 0.91
N THR A 363 -8.36 -3.21 -0.07
CA THR A 363 -7.98 -1.81 -0.26
C THR A 363 -9.19 -0.94 -0.65
N PRO A 364 -9.24 0.34 -0.24
CA PRO A 364 -10.16 1.31 -0.81
C PRO A 364 -9.67 1.87 -2.16
N TYR A 365 -8.38 1.73 -2.49
CA TYR A 365 -7.75 2.30 -3.68
C TYR A 365 -7.15 1.20 -4.55
N SER A 366 -7.72 1.01 -5.74
CA SER A 366 -7.17 0.17 -6.82
C SER A 366 -7.88 0.56 -8.12
N SER A 367 -7.25 0.27 -9.25
CA SER A 367 -7.83 0.41 -10.58
C SER A 367 -9.01 -0.54 -10.86
N GLY A 368 -9.27 -1.51 -9.98
CA GLY A 368 -10.21 -2.60 -10.21
C GLY A 368 -9.59 -3.78 -10.94
N ARG A 369 -8.29 -3.72 -11.20
CA ARG A 369 -7.46 -4.83 -11.66
C ARG A 369 -6.59 -5.35 -10.51
N ILE A 370 -6.04 -6.55 -10.71
CA ILE A 370 -5.19 -7.25 -9.77
C ILE A 370 -3.84 -7.51 -10.42
N ASN A 371 -2.77 -7.02 -9.81
CA ASN A 371 -1.42 -7.29 -10.28
C ASN A 371 -1.00 -8.69 -9.83
N LEU A 372 -0.92 -9.64 -10.77
CA LEU A 372 -0.62 -11.04 -10.45
C LEU A 372 0.80 -11.24 -9.92
N ASN A 373 1.75 -10.39 -10.33
CA ASN A 373 3.12 -10.45 -9.84
C ASN A 373 3.19 -10.09 -8.35
N THR A 374 2.27 -9.27 -7.85
CA THR A 374 2.32 -8.72 -6.49
C THR A 374 1.24 -9.23 -5.55
N ALA A 375 0.14 -9.76 -6.10
CA ALA A 375 -1.02 -10.30 -5.38
C ALA A 375 -0.67 -11.57 -4.61
N ARG A 376 -1.19 -11.68 -3.39
CA ARG A 376 -1.01 -12.86 -2.54
C ARG A 376 -1.82 -14.06 -3.04
N PRO A 377 -1.43 -15.30 -2.72
CA PRO A 377 -2.18 -16.50 -3.12
C PRO A 377 -3.64 -16.46 -2.64
N GLU A 378 -3.93 -15.89 -1.47
CA GLU A 378 -5.31 -15.79 -0.97
C GLU A 378 -6.21 -14.93 -1.87
N ILE A 379 -5.65 -13.91 -2.53
CA ILE A 379 -6.37 -13.06 -3.49
C ILE A 379 -6.65 -13.84 -4.78
N VAL A 380 -5.65 -14.55 -5.30
CA VAL A 380 -5.79 -15.34 -6.52
C VAL A 380 -6.82 -16.45 -6.33
N LEU A 381 -6.75 -17.16 -5.20
CA LEU A 381 -7.73 -18.17 -4.78
C LEU A 381 -9.16 -17.60 -4.76
N ALA A 382 -9.34 -16.40 -4.23
CA ALA A 382 -10.64 -15.75 -4.17
C ALA A 382 -11.20 -15.41 -5.57
N LEU A 383 -10.33 -15.08 -6.53
CA LEU A 383 -10.72 -14.71 -7.90
C LEU A 383 -11.11 -15.90 -8.77
N LEU A 384 -10.62 -17.11 -8.46
CA LEU A 384 -10.96 -18.36 -9.16
C LEU A 384 -12.36 -18.88 -8.77
N ILE A 385 -13.38 -18.01 -8.83
CA ILE A 385 -14.75 -18.26 -8.34
C ILE A 385 -15.41 -19.43 -9.06
N ASP A 386 -15.12 -19.60 -10.35
CA ASP A 386 -15.73 -20.63 -11.17
C ASP A 386 -15.13 -22.02 -10.90
N MET A 387 -14.05 -22.11 -10.14
CA MET A 387 -13.54 -23.40 -9.66
C MET A 387 -14.33 -23.85 -8.41
N GLU A 388 -15.15 -24.89 -8.54
CA GLU A 388 -16.00 -25.37 -7.44
C GLU A 388 -15.18 -25.97 -6.28
N GLU A 389 -14.12 -26.71 -6.61
CA GLU A 389 -13.25 -27.38 -5.65
C GLU A 389 -12.21 -26.41 -5.09
N TYR A 390 -12.23 -26.18 -3.77
CA TYR A 390 -11.30 -25.28 -3.09
C TYR A 390 -9.84 -25.75 -3.21
N GLU A 391 -9.61 -27.06 -3.17
CA GLU A 391 -8.27 -27.66 -3.26
C GLU A 391 -7.62 -27.39 -4.63
N ASP A 392 -8.38 -27.51 -5.73
CA ASP A 392 -7.89 -27.20 -7.08
C ASP A 392 -7.50 -25.71 -7.19
N ALA A 393 -8.35 -24.82 -6.64
CA ALA A 393 -8.12 -23.38 -6.71
C ALA A 393 -6.94 -22.95 -5.85
N LEU A 394 -6.76 -23.61 -4.69
CA LEU A 394 -5.62 -23.41 -3.80
C LEU A 394 -4.34 -23.83 -4.51
N SER A 395 -4.34 -24.99 -5.16
CA SER A 395 -3.17 -25.49 -5.88
C SER A 395 -2.74 -24.56 -7.00
N VAL A 396 -3.67 -24.03 -7.79
CA VAL A 396 -3.35 -23.03 -8.84
C VAL A 396 -2.75 -21.77 -8.23
N ALA A 397 -3.33 -21.26 -7.15
CA ALA A 397 -2.82 -20.07 -6.47
C ALA A 397 -1.41 -20.27 -5.89
N GLU A 398 -1.13 -21.44 -5.30
CA GLU A 398 0.18 -21.82 -4.77
C GLU A 398 1.22 -21.99 -5.88
N SER A 399 0.89 -22.63 -7.01
CA SER A 399 1.83 -22.78 -8.13
C SER A 399 2.20 -21.42 -8.75
N ILE A 400 1.24 -20.47 -8.82
CA ILE A 400 1.53 -19.09 -9.26
C ILE A 400 2.49 -18.40 -8.27
N ASP A 401 2.26 -18.55 -6.97
CA ASP A 401 3.10 -17.96 -5.93
C ASP A 401 4.53 -18.53 -5.92
N LEU A 402 4.63 -19.86 -6.06
CA LEU A 402 5.89 -20.59 -6.13
C LEU A 402 6.72 -20.16 -7.34
N ARG A 403 6.08 -20.03 -8.51
CA ARG A 403 6.76 -19.55 -9.72
C ARG A 403 7.34 -18.16 -9.50
N LEU A 404 6.58 -17.24 -8.92
CA LEU A 404 7.05 -15.87 -8.66
C LEU A 404 8.19 -15.81 -7.64
N THR A 405 8.25 -16.73 -6.67
CA THR A 405 9.30 -16.76 -5.64
C THR A 405 10.55 -17.53 -6.05
N SER A 406 10.48 -18.29 -7.16
CA SER A 406 11.63 -18.93 -7.79
C SER A 406 12.48 -17.93 -8.59
N TYR A 407 13.80 -18.12 -8.59
CA TYR A 407 14.76 -17.31 -9.34
C TYR A 407 15.61 -18.17 -10.27
N VAL A 408 16.10 -17.56 -11.35
CA VAL A 408 17.16 -18.13 -12.20
C VAL A 408 18.49 -17.49 -11.80
N GLN A 409 19.45 -18.33 -11.41
CA GLN A 409 20.84 -17.91 -11.25
C GLN A 409 21.50 -17.89 -12.62
N THR A 410 21.88 -16.70 -13.08
CA THR A 410 22.69 -16.56 -14.28
C THR A 410 24.13 -16.31 -13.85
N ASP A 411 24.99 -17.31 -14.02
CA ASP A 411 26.43 -17.08 -13.90
C ASP A 411 26.86 -16.19 -15.08
N GLU A 412 27.28 -14.96 -14.80
CA GLU A 412 27.94 -14.11 -15.80
C GLU A 412 29.33 -14.69 -16.13
N ASP A 413 29.39 -15.77 -16.91
CA ASP A 413 30.64 -16.37 -17.36
C ASP A 413 30.91 -16.13 -18.85
N GLU A 414 32.09 -15.56 -19.11
CA GLU A 414 32.92 -15.65 -20.32
C GLU A 414 32.64 -14.71 -21.52
N ALA A 415 32.88 -13.41 -21.32
CA ALA A 415 33.64 -12.67 -22.32
C ALA A 415 35.15 -12.85 -22.06
N ASP A 416 35.75 -13.91 -22.62
CA ASP A 416 37.20 -14.14 -22.64
C ASP A 416 37.94 -12.93 -23.25
N THR A 417 38.36 -12.00 -22.39
CA THR A 417 39.55 -11.20 -22.62
C THR A 417 40.52 -11.46 -21.49
N GLY A 418 41.34 -12.50 -21.67
CA GLY A 418 42.44 -12.85 -20.77
C GLY A 418 43.28 -11.65 -20.30
N THR A 419 42.94 -11.15 -19.12
CA THR A 419 43.83 -10.44 -18.22
C THR A 419 43.43 -10.83 -16.81
N GLY A 420 44.32 -11.54 -16.11
CA GLY A 420 44.08 -12.01 -14.75
C GLY A 420 43.87 -10.85 -13.78
N THR A 421 42.62 -10.65 -13.41
CA THR A 421 42.17 -10.06 -12.15
C THR A 421 41.09 -11.01 -11.64
N ASP A 422 41.23 -11.47 -10.40
CA ASP A 422 40.16 -12.17 -9.68
C ASP A 422 39.03 -11.13 -9.50
N GLU A 423 38.15 -11.03 -10.50
CA GLU A 423 36.87 -10.34 -10.39
C GLU A 423 35.89 -11.39 -9.86
N GLU A 424 35.36 -11.15 -8.66
CA GLU A 424 34.25 -11.91 -8.11
C GLU A 424 33.11 -11.83 -9.14
N THR A 425 32.68 -12.98 -9.67
CA THR A 425 31.52 -13.05 -10.56
C THR A 425 30.30 -12.58 -9.78
N GLU A 426 29.75 -11.42 -10.12
CA GLU A 426 28.48 -10.93 -9.57
C GLU A 426 27.37 -11.86 -10.10
N GLN A 427 26.93 -12.80 -9.25
CA GLN A 427 25.76 -13.63 -9.56
C GLN A 427 24.52 -12.75 -9.53
N THR A 428 23.89 -12.54 -10.68
CA THR A 428 22.59 -11.86 -10.75
C THR A 428 21.49 -12.91 -10.59
N GLN A 429 20.68 -12.75 -9.53
CA GLN A 429 19.45 -13.52 -9.33
C GLN A 429 18.31 -12.76 -10.00
N GLU A 430 17.68 -13.37 -11.00
CA GLU A 430 16.51 -12.80 -11.66
C GLU A 430 15.28 -13.62 -11.27
N PHE A 431 14.30 -12.97 -10.63
CA PHE A 431 13.04 -13.60 -10.26
C PHE A 431 12.10 -13.68 -11.46
N ASN A 432 11.30 -14.74 -11.52
CA ASN A 432 10.29 -14.85 -12.56
C ASN A 432 9.19 -13.79 -12.39
N THR A 433 8.79 -13.16 -13.50
CA THR A 433 7.68 -12.22 -13.55
C THR A 433 6.78 -12.53 -14.74
N PHE A 434 5.50 -12.18 -14.63
CA PHE A 434 4.55 -12.29 -15.72
C PHE A 434 4.36 -10.93 -16.39
N THR A 435 4.22 -10.97 -17.71
CA THR A 435 3.96 -9.80 -18.58
C THR A 435 2.61 -9.90 -19.27
N VAL A 436 2.15 -11.14 -19.48
CA VAL A 436 0.86 -11.50 -20.07
C VAL A 436 0.29 -12.75 -19.41
N ILE A 437 -1.02 -12.97 -19.53
CA ILE A 437 -1.69 -14.11 -18.88
C ILE A 437 -1.20 -15.44 -19.41
N ASP A 438 -0.77 -15.48 -20.68
CA ASP A 438 -0.25 -16.68 -21.31
C ASP A 438 1.10 -17.13 -20.73
N ASP A 439 1.82 -16.26 -20.01
CA ASP A 439 3.07 -16.61 -19.31
C ASP A 439 2.81 -17.62 -18.18
N LEU A 440 1.58 -17.69 -17.66
CA LEU A 440 1.17 -18.70 -16.67
C LEU A 440 1.26 -20.13 -17.22
N ARG A 441 1.27 -20.34 -18.55
CA ARG A 441 1.47 -21.67 -19.15
C ARG A 441 2.85 -22.25 -18.86
N ALA A 442 3.85 -21.41 -18.61
CA ALA A 442 5.18 -21.90 -18.28
C ALA A 442 5.20 -22.68 -16.95
N ILE A 443 4.24 -22.42 -16.06
CA ILE A 443 4.06 -23.16 -14.80
C ILE A 443 3.62 -24.60 -15.10
N ASP A 444 2.65 -24.74 -16.01
CA ASP A 444 2.08 -26.01 -16.45
C ASP A 444 3.14 -26.95 -17.08
N GLU A 445 4.13 -26.39 -17.77
CA GLU A 445 5.19 -27.16 -18.42
C GLU A 445 6.30 -27.63 -17.44
N GLU A 446 6.39 -27.03 -16.25
CA GLU A 446 7.46 -27.29 -15.27
C GLU A 446 6.99 -28.16 -14.09
N ASP A 447 5.70 -28.12 -13.74
CA ASP A 447 5.15 -28.83 -12.58
C ASP A 447 4.60 -30.22 -12.99
N ASP A 448 5.38 -31.28 -12.74
CA ASP A 448 5.03 -32.68 -13.07
C ASP A 448 3.76 -33.18 -12.33
N ASP A 449 3.29 -32.45 -11.30
CA ASP A 449 2.20 -32.89 -10.43
C ASP A 449 0.80 -32.44 -10.91
N ILE A 450 0.67 -31.35 -11.70
CA ILE A 450 -0.63 -30.86 -12.19
C ILE A 450 -0.53 -30.25 -13.59
N ASP A 451 -0.99 -30.99 -14.60
CA ASP A 451 -1.15 -30.51 -15.98
C ASP A 451 -2.48 -29.72 -16.09
N TRP A 452 -2.46 -28.40 -16.10
CA TRP A 452 -3.62 -27.49 -16.22
C TRP A 452 -4.33 -27.60 -17.58
N GLU A 453 -3.64 -28.05 -18.63
CA GLU A 453 -4.21 -28.26 -19.97
C GLU A 453 -4.94 -29.62 -20.10
N GLU A 454 -4.55 -30.64 -19.34
CA GLU A 454 -5.19 -31.97 -19.31
C GLU A 454 -6.11 -32.19 -18.10
N SER A 455 -5.84 -31.52 -16.97
CA SER A 455 -6.62 -31.61 -15.74
C SER A 455 -7.93 -30.84 -15.85
N VAL A 456 -8.93 -31.39 -15.18
CA VAL A 456 -10.31 -30.96 -15.25
C VAL A 456 -10.77 -30.63 -13.85
N ALA A 457 -11.40 -29.48 -13.70
CA ALA A 457 -12.13 -29.10 -12.50
C ALA A 457 -13.63 -29.05 -12.80
N THR A 458 -14.44 -29.25 -11.76
CA THR A 458 -15.90 -29.16 -11.89
C THR A 458 -16.33 -27.70 -12.00
N TYR A 459 -17.11 -27.38 -13.04
CA TYR A 459 -17.70 -26.07 -13.31
C TYR A 459 -19.18 -26.20 -13.69
N ASP A 460 -20.08 -25.65 -12.88
CA ASP A 460 -21.56 -25.74 -13.07
C ASP A 460 -22.04 -27.19 -13.29
N GLY A 461 -21.37 -28.13 -12.61
CA GLY A 461 -21.60 -29.57 -12.72
C GLY A 461 -21.10 -30.23 -14.02
N ASP A 462 -20.37 -29.52 -14.88
CA ASP A 462 -19.67 -30.05 -16.05
C ASP A 462 -18.15 -29.96 -15.87
N ASP A 463 -17.45 -30.91 -16.50
CA ASP A 463 -15.99 -31.02 -16.50
C ASP A 463 -15.38 -29.96 -17.45
N MET A 464 -14.63 -28.98 -16.92
CA MET A 464 -13.91 -27.96 -17.68
C MET A 464 -12.42 -27.99 -17.37
N LYS A 465 -11.58 -27.67 -18.37
CA LYS A 465 -10.12 -27.63 -18.16
C LYS A 465 -9.75 -26.51 -17.19
N ILE A 466 -8.80 -26.79 -16.30
CA ILE A 466 -8.30 -25.81 -15.32
C ILE A 466 -7.83 -24.54 -16.03
N TRP A 467 -7.06 -24.68 -17.11
CA TRP A 467 -6.59 -23.54 -17.90
C TRP A 467 -7.71 -22.66 -18.47
N ASP A 468 -8.82 -23.27 -18.91
CA ASP A 468 -9.94 -22.51 -19.46
C ASP A 468 -10.66 -21.71 -18.35
N ILE A 469 -10.70 -22.23 -17.11
CA ILE A 469 -11.21 -21.52 -15.93
C ILE A 469 -10.28 -20.37 -15.55
N ILE A 470 -8.96 -20.60 -15.51
CA ILE A 470 -7.95 -19.57 -15.24
C ILE A 470 -8.08 -18.40 -16.23
N LEU A 471 -8.20 -18.70 -17.52
CA LEU A 471 -8.39 -17.67 -18.55
C LEU A 471 -9.70 -16.92 -18.41
N LYS A 472 -10.75 -17.56 -17.91
CA LYS A 472 -12.05 -16.93 -17.71
C LYS A 472 -12.05 -16.00 -16.49
N ASP A 473 -11.45 -16.44 -15.40
CA ASP A 473 -11.51 -15.75 -14.11
C ASP A 473 -10.41 -14.70 -13.94
N LEU A 474 -9.15 -15.00 -14.35
CA LEU A 474 -8.00 -14.13 -14.09
C LEU A 474 -7.70 -13.14 -15.21
N LYS A 475 -7.70 -13.57 -16.47
CA LYS A 475 -7.46 -12.69 -17.63
C LYS A 475 -8.21 -11.35 -17.59
N PRO A 476 -9.51 -11.30 -17.22
CA PRO A 476 -10.24 -10.05 -17.19
C PRO A 476 -9.77 -9.03 -16.15
N VAL A 477 -9.32 -9.54 -15.01
CA VAL A 477 -8.96 -8.74 -13.84
C VAL A 477 -7.45 -8.53 -13.74
N ALA A 478 -6.64 -9.33 -14.43
CA ALA A 478 -5.19 -9.30 -14.35
C ALA A 478 -4.60 -7.99 -14.92
N THR A 479 -3.57 -7.52 -14.24
CA THR A 479 -2.60 -6.55 -14.74
C THR A 479 -1.21 -6.97 -14.27
N TYR A 480 -0.18 -6.31 -14.81
CA TYR A 480 1.23 -6.54 -14.46
C TYR A 480 1.89 -5.21 -14.07
N THR A 481 1.12 -4.13 -14.11
CA THR A 481 1.52 -2.77 -13.73
C THR A 481 0.62 -2.25 -12.64
N SER A 482 1.20 -1.60 -11.65
CA SER A 482 0.50 -1.03 -10.53
C SER A 482 0.28 0.47 -10.71
N VAL A 483 -0.86 0.95 -10.24
CA VAL A 483 -1.29 2.35 -10.35
C VAL A 483 -1.35 2.95 -8.95
N PHE A 484 -1.74 2.18 -7.94
CA PHE A 484 -1.90 2.67 -6.58
C PHE A 484 -0.87 2.03 -5.67
N PHE A 485 -0.32 2.84 -4.76
CA PHE A 485 0.64 2.39 -3.77
C PHE A 485 0.27 2.97 -2.42
N ASP A 486 0.18 2.11 -1.41
CA ASP A 486 0.01 2.49 -0.02
C ASP A 486 1.35 2.36 0.70
N ALA A 487 1.80 3.41 1.37
CA ALA A 487 3.00 3.37 2.19
C ALA A 487 2.66 3.60 3.67
N LYS A 488 3.13 2.69 4.51
CA LYS A 488 3.11 2.81 5.97
C LYS A 488 4.50 3.25 6.43
N ILE A 489 4.54 4.37 7.14
CA ILE A 489 5.77 4.95 7.68
C ILE A 489 5.68 4.91 9.20
N VAL A 490 6.65 4.29 9.86
CA VAL A 490 6.73 4.21 11.32
C VAL A 490 8.00 4.93 11.75
N ALA A 491 7.87 6.02 12.48
CA ALA A 491 8.99 6.75 13.07
C ALA A 491 9.08 6.42 14.56
N ARG A 492 10.25 6.00 15.02
CA ARG A 492 10.56 5.67 16.41
C ARG A 492 11.68 6.56 16.95
N ARG A 493 11.54 7.01 18.20
CA ARG A 493 12.58 7.72 18.94
C ARG A 493 12.43 7.46 20.43
N GLN A 494 13.36 6.69 21.01
CA GLN A 494 13.31 6.30 22.43
C GLN A 494 11.95 5.66 22.80
N ASP A 495 11.10 6.37 23.55
CA ASP A 495 9.76 5.92 23.96
C ASP A 495 8.63 6.49 23.08
N GLU A 496 8.95 7.27 22.05
CA GLU A 496 7.98 7.91 21.16
C GLU A 496 7.86 7.14 19.83
N LYS A 497 6.62 6.85 19.43
CA LYS A 497 6.28 6.19 18.16
C LYS A 497 5.19 6.98 17.46
N ILE A 498 5.43 7.37 16.22
CA ILE A 498 4.43 8.05 15.38
C ILE A 498 4.34 7.31 14.05
N GLU A 499 3.12 7.06 13.60
CA GLU A 499 2.87 6.37 12.33
C GLU A 499 2.27 7.34 11.33
N ALA A 500 2.53 7.12 10.05
CA ALA A 500 1.84 7.81 8.96
C ALA A 500 1.46 6.83 7.86
N GLU A 501 0.34 7.13 7.20
CA GLU A 501 -0.16 6.42 6.04
C GLU A 501 -0.19 7.40 4.85
N LEU A 502 0.44 6.99 3.76
CA LEU A 502 0.50 7.70 2.49
C LEU A 502 -0.15 6.84 1.41
N VAL A 503 -1.05 7.42 0.63
CA VAL A 503 -1.62 6.77 -0.55
C VAL A 503 -1.20 7.57 -1.77
N VAL A 504 -0.63 6.89 -2.74
CA VAL A 504 -0.08 7.45 -3.96
C VAL A 504 -0.74 6.80 -5.16
N ALA A 505 -0.99 7.59 -6.21
CA ALA A 505 -1.37 7.09 -7.51
C ALA A 505 -0.38 7.53 -8.59
N ARG A 506 0.10 6.56 -9.35
CA ARG A 506 0.85 6.72 -10.60
C ARG A 506 -0.13 7.05 -11.73
N ASP A 507 0.23 8.01 -12.56
CA ASP A 507 -0.50 8.45 -13.76
C ASP A 507 0.56 8.64 -14.85
N ASP A 508 0.20 8.55 -16.13
CA ASP A 508 1.10 8.49 -17.30
C ASP A 508 2.12 9.65 -17.39
N LYS A 509 1.99 10.68 -16.54
CA LYS A 509 2.84 11.87 -16.51
C LYS A 509 3.30 12.29 -15.12
N LYS A 510 2.77 11.71 -14.04
CA LYS A 510 3.04 12.18 -12.68
C LYS A 510 2.58 11.18 -11.62
N VAL A 511 3.28 11.21 -10.50
CA VAL A 511 2.87 10.58 -9.26
C VAL A 511 2.08 11.60 -8.41
N LYS A 512 0.87 11.24 -7.97
CA LYS A 512 -0.05 12.08 -7.18
C LYS A 512 -0.24 11.49 -5.79
N VAL A 513 -0.16 12.34 -4.76
CA VAL A 513 -0.59 11.96 -3.40
C VAL A 513 -2.11 12.08 -3.31
N LEU A 514 -2.78 10.98 -2.98
CA LEU A 514 -4.24 10.93 -2.79
C LEU A 514 -4.64 11.16 -1.34
N SER A 515 -3.84 10.64 -0.40
CA SER A 515 -4.09 10.76 1.03
C SER A 515 -2.78 10.80 1.80
N TRP A 516 -2.72 11.67 2.81
CA TRP A 516 -1.66 11.69 3.82
C TRP A 516 -2.31 11.79 5.19
N ARG A 517 -1.91 10.91 6.10
CA ARG A 517 -2.42 10.90 7.47
C ARG A 517 -1.31 10.58 8.45
N GLU A 518 -1.10 11.48 9.40
CA GLU A 518 -0.32 11.21 10.60
C GLU A 518 -1.25 10.59 11.66
N ILE A 519 -0.83 9.48 12.24
CA ILE A 519 -1.51 8.74 13.30
C ILE A 519 -0.65 8.91 14.56
N PRO A 520 -0.99 9.88 15.43
CA PRO A 520 -0.35 9.96 16.73
C PRO A 520 -0.78 8.74 17.56
N ARG A 521 0.20 7.97 18.04
CA ARG A 521 -0.02 6.83 18.96
C ARG A 521 0.28 7.22 20.40
#